data_AF-A0A6P4IVP4-F1
#
_entry.id   AF-A0A6P4IVP4-F1
#
_cell.length_a   1.000
_cell.length_b   1.000
_cell.length_c   1.000
_cell.angle_alpha   90.00
_cell.angle_beta   90.00
_cell.angle_gamma   90.00
#
_symmetry.space_group_name_H-M   'P 1'
#
loop_
_entity.id
_entity.type
_entity.pdbx_description
1 polymer ?
#
loop_
_entity_poly.entity_id
_entity_poly.type
_entity_poly.pdbx_seq_one_letter_code
_entity_poly.pdbx_strand_id
1 'polypeptide(L)'
;MVRVSLVILCLVLEVCALAYHQEAVFHLIKQRYELCRLPAKTGNCRYNIHAWYYNHVTKKCERFYYSGCGGNMNRFYNSFRCEDFCIEYRNLIPYEMK
;
A
#
# COMPACT_ATOMS: atom_id res chain seq x y z
N MET A 1 21.29 35.12 29.50
CA MET A 1 20.52 33.86 29.47
C MET A 1 19.29 33.94 28.55
N VAL A 2 19.43 34.31 27.27
CA VAL A 2 18.33 34.22 26.28
C VAL A 2 18.94 33.94 24.89
N ARG A 3 19.48 32.74 24.67
CA ARG A 3 19.83 32.23 23.33
C ARG A 3 19.63 30.72 23.15
N VAL A 4 19.06 30.04 24.14
CA VAL A 4 18.86 28.58 24.13
C VAL A 4 17.44 28.19 23.64
N SER A 5 16.49 29.13 23.58
CA SER A 5 15.07 28.79 23.35
C SER A 5 14.59 28.84 21.90
N LEU A 6 15.27 29.54 20.99
CA LEU A 6 14.85 29.62 19.57
C LEU A 6 15.46 28.49 18.72
N VAL A 7 16.71 28.09 19.01
CA VAL A 7 17.40 27.00 18.30
C VAL A 7 16.70 25.66 18.54
N ILE A 8 16.30 25.37 19.78
CA ILE A 8 15.59 24.13 20.13
C ILE A 8 14.21 24.08 19.45
N LEU A 9 13.47 25.20 19.40
CA LEU A 9 12.17 25.26 18.73
C LEU A 9 12.27 25.07 17.21
N CYS A 10 13.28 25.67 16.56
CA CYS A 10 13.58 25.44 15.14
C CYS A 10 13.96 23.98 14.87
N LEU A 11 14.82 23.38 15.70
CA LEU A 11 15.18 21.97 15.59
C LEU A 11 13.97 21.05 15.79
N VAL A 12 13.07 21.36 16.73
CA VAL A 12 11.83 20.60 16.92
C VAL A 12 10.93 20.73 15.69
N LEU A 13 10.78 21.91 15.07
CA LEU A 13 9.95 22.07 13.87
C LEU A 13 10.55 21.40 12.62
N GLU A 14 11.86 21.49 12.42
CA GLU A 14 12.56 20.82 11.31
C GLU A 14 12.56 19.29 11.47
N VAL A 15 12.82 18.79 12.68
CA VAL A 15 12.75 17.36 13.00
C VAL A 15 11.30 16.86 12.97
N CYS A 16 10.31 17.65 13.40
CA CYS A 16 8.90 17.32 13.28
C CYS A 16 8.45 17.26 11.81
N ALA A 17 8.91 18.17 10.94
CA ALA A 17 8.58 18.13 9.52
C ALA A 17 9.16 16.88 8.82
N LEU A 18 10.38 16.49 9.18
CA LEU A 18 11.00 15.25 8.68
C LEU A 18 10.33 13.99 9.26
N ALA A 19 10.01 13.98 10.56
CA ALA A 19 9.25 12.91 11.20
C ALA A 19 7.84 12.75 10.60
N TYR A 20 7.16 13.87 10.30
CA TYR A 20 5.85 13.86 9.64
C TYR A 20 5.92 13.29 8.22
N HIS A 21 7.00 13.57 7.49
CA HIS A 21 7.27 12.95 6.19
C HIS A 21 7.43 11.43 6.30
N GLN A 22 8.11 10.95 7.34
CA GLN A 22 8.37 9.53 7.55
C GLN A 22 7.11 8.75 7.98
N GLU A 23 6.26 9.34 8.82
CA GLU A 23 4.95 8.78 9.20
C GLU A 23 3.99 8.69 8.01
N ALA A 24 3.92 9.73 7.17
CA ALA A 24 3.06 9.73 5.98
C ALA A 24 3.47 8.63 4.98
N VAL A 25 4.77 8.45 4.77
CA VAL A 25 5.30 7.38 3.91
C VAL A 25 4.99 6.00 4.53
N PHE A 26 5.20 5.81 5.83
CA PHE A 26 4.85 4.56 6.53
C PHE A 26 3.37 4.22 6.39
N HIS A 27 2.46 5.20 6.50
CA HIS A 27 1.03 4.97 6.31
C HIS A 27 0.67 4.54 4.89
N LEU A 28 1.30 5.12 3.85
CA LEU A 28 1.09 4.72 2.45
C LEU A 28 1.59 3.29 2.20
N ILE A 29 2.77 2.99 2.74
CA ILE A 29 3.42 1.67 2.76
C ILE A 29 2.47 0.65 3.43
N LYS A 30 1.99 0.93 4.64
CA LYS A 30 1.05 0.08 5.36
C LYS A 30 -0.25 -0.14 4.60
N GLN A 31 -0.85 0.91 4.05
CA GLN A 31 -2.09 0.79 3.27
C GLN A 31 -1.89 -0.12 2.04
N ARG A 32 -0.81 0.10 1.29
CA ARG A 32 -0.45 -0.72 0.13
C ARG A 32 -0.28 -2.19 0.51
N TYR A 33 0.39 -2.46 1.64
CA TYR A 33 0.55 -3.80 2.17
C TYR A 33 -0.80 -4.48 2.46
N GLU A 34 -1.70 -3.81 3.17
CA GLU A 34 -3.02 -4.35 3.51
C GLU A 34 -3.86 -4.62 2.26
N LEU A 35 -3.83 -3.71 1.28
CA LEU A 35 -4.55 -3.90 0.02
C LEU A 35 -4.10 -5.17 -0.70
N CYS A 36 -2.79 -5.41 -0.80
CA CYS A 36 -2.25 -6.61 -1.44
C CYS A 36 -2.58 -7.91 -0.69
N ARG A 37 -3.03 -7.85 0.58
CA ARG A 37 -3.44 -9.02 1.36
C ARG A 37 -4.93 -9.32 1.28
N LEU A 38 -5.74 -8.42 0.73
CA LEU A 38 -7.16 -8.68 0.53
C LEU A 38 -7.38 -9.88 -0.40
N PRO A 39 -8.43 -10.69 -0.19
CA PRO A 39 -8.75 -11.79 -1.10
C PRO A 39 -9.24 -11.26 -2.46
N ALA A 40 -9.16 -12.08 -3.51
CA ALA A 40 -9.86 -11.79 -4.76
C ALA A 40 -11.37 -11.65 -4.48
N LYS A 41 -12.00 -10.56 -4.94
CA LYS A 41 -13.42 -10.32 -4.72
C LYS A 41 -14.15 -10.11 -6.04
N THR A 42 -14.91 -11.13 -6.45
CA THR A 42 -15.73 -11.12 -7.67
C THR A 42 -16.81 -10.05 -7.62
N GLY A 43 -17.45 -9.85 -6.46
CA GLY A 43 -18.61 -8.97 -6.32
C GLY A 43 -19.91 -9.62 -6.78
N ASN A 44 -20.96 -8.84 -7.03
CA ASN A 44 -22.34 -9.31 -7.19
C ASN A 44 -23.07 -8.78 -8.45
N CYS A 45 -22.34 -8.27 -9.43
CA CYS A 45 -22.88 -7.92 -10.74
C CYS A 45 -22.89 -9.14 -11.68
N ARG A 46 -23.22 -8.94 -12.97
CA ARG A 46 -23.46 -10.05 -13.95
C ARG A 46 -22.43 -10.13 -15.08
N TYR A 47 -21.36 -9.34 -15.05
CA TYR A 47 -20.32 -9.40 -16.06
C TYR A 47 -19.25 -10.43 -15.71
N ASN A 48 -18.48 -10.91 -16.68
CA ASN A 48 -17.32 -11.78 -16.46
C ASN A 48 -16.06 -11.07 -16.96
N ILE A 49 -15.57 -10.11 -16.18
CA ILE A 49 -14.43 -9.27 -16.55
C ILE A 49 -13.16 -9.94 -16.03
N HIS A 50 -12.22 -10.24 -16.94
CA HIS A 50 -10.89 -10.71 -16.55
C HIS A 50 -10.17 -9.63 -15.74
N ALA A 51 -9.64 -10.03 -14.59
CA ALA A 51 -8.84 -9.16 -13.73
C ALA A 51 -7.73 -9.95 -13.05
N TRP A 52 -6.82 -9.23 -12.42
CA TRP A 52 -5.67 -9.77 -11.70
C TRP A 52 -5.75 -9.36 -10.23
N TYR A 53 -5.32 -10.22 -9.33
CA TYR A 53 -5.16 -9.90 -7.91
C TYR A 53 -3.83 -10.47 -7.42
N TYR A 54 -3.27 -9.88 -6.37
CA TYR A 54 -2.09 -10.43 -5.72
C TYR A 54 -2.50 -11.50 -4.72
N ASN A 55 -2.04 -12.72 -4.92
CA ASN A 55 -2.18 -13.80 -3.97
C ASN A 55 -0.99 -13.77 -3.00
N HIS A 56 -1.23 -13.28 -1.78
CA HIS A 56 -0.19 -13.16 -0.77
C HIS A 56 0.30 -14.51 -0.20
N VAL A 57 -0.39 -15.62 -0.49
CA VAL A 57 0.02 -16.98 -0.09
C VAL A 57 1.02 -17.52 -1.12
N THR A 58 0.65 -17.52 -2.40
CA THR A 58 1.52 -18.00 -3.49
C THR A 58 2.59 -16.98 -3.90
N LYS A 59 2.45 -15.76 -3.40
CA LYS A 59 3.30 -14.59 -3.69
C LYS A 59 3.31 -14.18 -5.17
N LYS A 60 2.22 -14.43 -5.89
CA LYS A 60 2.09 -14.18 -7.33
C LYS A 60 0.85 -13.37 -7.65
N CYS A 61 0.88 -12.67 -8.79
CA CYS A 61 -0.31 -12.10 -9.38
C CYS A 61 -1.06 -13.15 -10.19
N GLU A 62 -2.31 -13.38 -9.83
CA GLU A 62 -3.15 -14.45 -10.38
C GLU A 62 -4.39 -13.86 -11.04
N ARG A 63 -4.92 -14.58 -12.04
CA ARG A 63 -6.14 -14.18 -12.74
C ARG A 63 -7.38 -14.59 -11.95
N PHE A 64 -8.40 -13.73 -11.97
CA PHE A 64 -9.73 -14.04 -11.47
C PHE A 64 -10.81 -13.31 -12.30
N TYR A 65 -12.08 -13.60 -12.02
CA TYR A 65 -13.21 -12.91 -12.65
C TYR A 65 -13.82 -11.88 -11.70
N TYR A 66 -13.95 -10.65 -12.20
CA TYR A 66 -14.67 -9.55 -11.57
C TYR A 66 -16.03 -9.36 -12.22
N SER A 67 -17.06 -9.22 -11.39
CA SER A 67 -18.45 -9.16 -11.82
C SER A 67 -18.88 -7.81 -12.42
N GLY A 68 -18.06 -6.77 -12.28
CA GLY A 68 -18.36 -5.40 -12.70
C GLY A 68 -18.66 -4.43 -11.54
N CYS A 69 -19.09 -4.92 -10.38
CA CYS A 69 -19.28 -4.11 -9.17
C CYS A 69 -18.92 -4.89 -7.89
N GLY A 70 -18.87 -4.22 -6.73
CA GLY A 70 -18.80 -4.89 -5.42
C GLY A 70 -17.48 -5.60 -5.07
N GLY A 71 -16.41 -5.35 -5.82
CA GLY A 71 -15.07 -5.89 -5.59
C GLY A 71 -14.31 -5.18 -4.45
N ASN A 72 -12.99 -5.32 -4.44
CA ASN A 72 -12.09 -4.56 -3.56
C ASN A 72 -10.91 -3.97 -4.36
N MET A 73 -9.92 -3.40 -3.68
CA MET A 73 -8.77 -2.74 -4.31
C MET A 73 -7.64 -3.70 -4.71
N ASN A 74 -7.68 -4.97 -4.29
CA ASN A 74 -6.76 -6.00 -4.82
C ASN A 74 -7.27 -6.51 -6.17
N ARG A 75 -7.39 -5.59 -7.13
CA ARG A 75 -7.91 -5.85 -8.48
C ARG A 75 -7.20 -4.94 -9.47
N PHE A 76 -6.53 -5.54 -10.43
CA PHE A 76 -5.77 -4.87 -11.47
C PHE A 76 -6.23 -5.35 -12.84
N TYR A 77 -6.10 -4.48 -13.85
CA TYR A 77 -6.51 -4.81 -15.21
C TYR A 77 -5.50 -5.69 -15.96
N ASN A 78 -4.22 -5.69 -15.54
CA ASN A 78 -3.18 -6.54 -16.09
C ASN A 78 -2.21 -7.04 -14.99
N SER A 79 -1.41 -8.06 -15.33
CA SER A 79 -0.44 -8.66 -14.40
C SER A 79 0.66 -7.68 -14.01
N PHE A 80 1.22 -6.95 -14.97
CA PHE A 80 2.31 -6.00 -14.73
C PHE A 80 1.98 -4.98 -13.63
N ARG A 81 0.79 -4.38 -13.65
CA ARG A 81 0.35 -3.43 -12.63
C ARG A 81 0.15 -4.08 -11.27
N CYS A 82 -0.31 -5.33 -11.24
CA CYS A 82 -0.40 -6.08 -9.99
C CYS A 82 0.99 -6.35 -9.41
N GLU A 83 1.96 -6.74 -10.24
CA GLU A 83 3.33 -7.05 -9.81
C GLU A 83 4.06 -5.81 -9.36
N ASP A 84 4.01 -4.74 -10.14
CA ASP A 84 4.53 -3.41 -9.78
C ASP A 84 3.93 -2.94 -8.45
N PHE A 85 2.60 -3.08 -8.27
CA PHE A 85 1.94 -2.65 -7.03
C PHE A 85 2.27 -3.55 -5.83
N CYS A 86 2.31 -4.88 -5.94
CA CYS A 86 2.38 -5.75 -4.76
C CYS A 86 3.73 -6.48 -4.55
N ILE A 87 4.53 -6.67 -5.59
CA ILE A 87 5.78 -7.44 -5.53
C ILE A 87 6.98 -6.54 -5.30
N GLU A 88 7.16 -5.51 -6.14
CA GLU A 88 8.29 -4.56 -6.02
C GLU A 88 8.32 -3.89 -4.63
N TYR A 89 7.13 -3.59 -4.13
CA TYR A 89 6.94 -3.03 -2.79
C TYR A 89 7.42 -3.92 -1.65
N ARG A 90 7.45 -5.25 -1.83
CA ARG A 90 7.83 -6.19 -0.77
C ARG A 90 9.28 -6.02 -0.30
N ASN A 91 10.14 -5.50 -1.18
CA ASN A 91 11.54 -5.20 -0.88
C ASN A 91 11.69 -3.96 0.01
N LEU A 92 10.64 -3.14 0.10
CA LEU A 92 10.59 -1.90 0.87
C LEU A 92 9.77 -2.02 2.15
N ILE A 93 9.29 -3.23 2.51
CA ILE A 93 8.50 -3.46 3.73
C ILE A 93 9.45 -3.60 4.94
N PRO A 94 9.40 -2.66 5.92
CA PRO A 94 10.01 -2.83 7.23
C PRO A 94 9.74 -4.20 7.85
N TYR A 95 10.74 -4.77 8.53
CA TYR A 95 10.61 -6.08 9.17
C TYR A 95 9.39 -6.18 10.11
N GLU A 96 9.02 -5.07 10.73
CA GLU A 96 7.87 -4.95 11.64
C GLU A 96 6.50 -5.18 10.97
N MET A 97 6.42 -5.18 9.63
CA MET A 97 5.19 -5.41 8.87
C MET A 97 5.12 -6.78 8.17
N LYS A 98 6.18 -7.60 8.23
CA LYS A 98 6.21 -8.95 7.63
C LYS A 98 5.44 -9.95 8.49
#